data_AF-A0A2V9IHR1-F1
#
_entry.id   AF-A0A2V9IHR1-F1
#
_cell.length_a   1.000
_cell.length_b   1.000
_cell.length_c   1.000
_cell.angle_alpha   90.00
_cell.angle_beta   90.00
_cell.angle_gamma   90.00
#
_symmetry.space_group_name_H-M   'P 1'
#
loop_
_entity.id
_entity.type
_entity.pdbx_description
1 polymer ?
#
loop_
_entity_poly.entity_id
_entity_poly.type
_entity_poly.pdbx_seq_one_letter_code
_entity_poly.pdbx_strand_id
1 'polypeptide(L)'
;MCVQSKQTSKRFPVRPVPGKPLIFAVLFCPLSLASFGSAQEPLKVEWMEGRLSVTAEETPLAQVLQEVARQTGLEARGLERLQEKVSVRFSSLSLREGLQKLLAYVNYVILEKKSFQGDTQPVLVLASGRRTTPSTGERGEKPEEDPVVEEDQGRRLAALYASVQQGDSEALQKALFDRDQVVQATAYELLAKQDPEKAVAVLLEATKSDQPGTRLQALQLLDQSGQAEGRVALSALDSALGDEDVTVKGYAAQALVERGTPEAMVHLYRALHDPDPSFRMMVVEVVAGKEQGRQMLQAALRDDNEAVRSMAAFWLERASAERR
;
A
#
# COMPACT_ATOMS: atom_id res chain seq x y z
N MET A 1 9.70 75.20 -22.49
CA MET A 1 10.05 74.41 -23.70
C MET A 1 9.26 73.11 -23.67
N CYS A 2 8.66 72.74 -24.81
CA CYS A 2 7.78 71.58 -25.10
C CYS A 2 6.44 71.53 -24.33
N VAL A 3 5.26 71.83 -24.90
CA VAL A 3 4.54 71.38 -26.13
C VAL A 3 3.73 70.09 -25.93
N GLN A 4 2.42 70.29 -25.70
CA GLN A 4 1.19 69.68 -26.28
C GLN A 4 1.01 68.14 -26.24
N SER A 5 -0.18 67.58 -25.98
CA SER A 5 -1.43 67.83 -26.71
C SER A 5 -2.71 67.54 -25.90
N LYS A 6 -3.75 68.28 -26.26
CA LYS A 6 -5.16 68.21 -25.84
C LYS A 6 -5.84 66.91 -26.33
N GLN A 7 -6.84 66.44 -25.59
CA GLN A 7 -8.19 66.29 -26.15
C GLN A 7 -9.25 66.19 -25.04
N THR A 8 -10.36 66.89 -25.28
CA THR A 8 -11.53 67.09 -24.44
C THR A 8 -12.72 66.31 -25.01
N SER A 9 -13.57 65.70 -24.18
CA SER A 9 -15.03 65.63 -24.36
C SER A 9 -15.65 64.94 -23.13
N LYS A 10 -16.20 65.68 -22.17
CA LYS A 10 -17.63 66.05 -21.96
C LYS A 10 -18.54 64.92 -21.44
N ARG A 11 -19.15 65.26 -20.29
CA ARG A 11 -20.10 64.53 -19.41
C ARG A 11 -21.48 64.31 -20.04
N PHE A 12 -22.27 63.39 -19.45
CA PHE A 12 -23.67 63.54 -18.93
C PHE A 12 -24.24 62.13 -18.56
N PRO A 13 -25.33 61.98 -17.78
CA PRO A 13 -25.48 62.20 -16.34
C PRO A 13 -25.94 60.93 -15.55
N VAL A 14 -26.21 61.13 -14.26
CA VAL A 14 -26.45 60.14 -13.18
C VAL A 14 -27.93 60.14 -12.71
N ARG A 15 -28.39 58.97 -12.19
CA ARG A 15 -29.52 58.65 -11.25
C ARG A 15 -30.94 58.42 -11.82
N PRO A 16 -31.90 57.78 -11.08
CA PRO A 16 -31.83 56.98 -9.82
C PRO A 16 -32.72 55.68 -9.79
N VAL A 17 -32.66 54.98 -8.64
CA VAL A 17 -33.43 53.78 -8.18
C VAL A 17 -34.87 54.13 -7.72
N PRO A 18 -35.82 53.17 -7.75
CA PRO A 18 -36.60 52.81 -6.54
C PRO A 18 -36.86 51.27 -6.46
N GLY A 19 -37.27 50.59 -5.40
CA GLY A 19 -37.76 50.92 -4.06
C GLY A 19 -38.21 49.58 -3.40
N LYS A 20 -37.96 49.48 -2.09
CA LYS A 20 -38.31 48.43 -1.07
C LYS A 20 -39.82 48.02 -1.08
N PRO A 21 -40.27 46.90 -0.44
CA PRO A 21 -39.99 46.58 0.98
C PRO A 21 -39.93 45.11 1.46
N LEU A 22 -39.36 44.97 2.67
CA LEU A 22 -39.43 43.83 3.58
C LEU A 22 -40.85 43.64 4.13
N ILE A 23 -41.31 42.39 4.24
CA ILE A 23 -42.42 41.98 5.12
C ILE A 23 -42.04 40.66 5.82
N PHE A 24 -42.19 40.67 7.15
CA PHE A 24 -42.17 39.54 8.09
C PHE A 24 -43.43 38.67 7.93
N ALA A 25 -43.31 37.34 7.92
CA ALA A 25 -44.41 36.41 8.28
C ALA A 25 -43.82 35.03 8.65
N VAL A 26 -43.72 34.71 9.94
CA VAL A 26 -44.66 33.87 10.74
C VAL A 26 -44.42 32.36 10.59
N LEU A 27 -44.01 31.78 11.73
CA LEU A 27 -43.98 30.36 12.05
C LEU A 27 -45.24 29.63 11.56
N PHE A 28 -45.03 28.54 10.82
CA PHE A 28 -45.93 27.39 10.84
C PHE A 28 -45.09 26.13 10.95
N CYS A 29 -45.21 25.49 12.11
CA CYS A 29 -44.62 24.19 12.42
C CYS A 29 -45.69 23.13 12.11
N PRO A 30 -45.49 22.21 11.15
CA PRO A 30 -46.16 20.94 11.19
C PRO A 30 -45.27 19.97 11.96
N LEU A 31 -45.76 19.62 13.15
CA LEU A 31 -45.47 18.38 13.86
C LEU A 31 -45.49 17.22 12.84
N SER A 32 -44.31 16.77 12.40
CA SER A 32 -44.16 15.49 11.71
C SER A 32 -43.53 14.53 12.68
N LEU A 33 -44.28 13.45 12.90
CA LEU A 33 -43.95 12.31 13.71
C LEU A 33 -42.50 11.87 13.51
N ALA A 34 -41.82 11.65 14.63
CA ALA A 34 -40.54 10.97 14.69
C ALA A 34 -40.68 9.57 14.09
N SER A 35 -40.37 9.45 12.81
CA SER A 35 -39.74 8.22 12.32
C SER A 35 -38.33 8.23 12.90
N PHE A 36 -38.09 7.38 13.89
CA PHE A 36 -36.76 6.85 14.17
C PHE A 36 -36.33 6.02 12.96
N GLY A 37 -36.07 6.68 11.84
CA GLY A 37 -35.12 6.18 10.86
C GLY A 37 -33.76 6.56 11.42
N SER A 38 -32.92 5.56 11.70
CA SER A 38 -31.49 5.78 11.93
C SER A 38 -31.01 6.78 10.86
N ALA A 39 -30.71 8.01 11.25
CA ALA A 39 -30.22 9.01 10.33
C ALA A 39 -28.78 8.61 10.02
N GLN A 40 -28.62 7.72 9.03
CA GLN A 40 -27.33 7.32 8.50
C GLN A 40 -26.57 8.61 8.17
N GLU A 41 -25.46 8.88 8.86
CA GLU A 41 -24.67 10.06 8.51
C GLU A 41 -24.20 9.90 7.04
N PRO A 42 -24.41 10.90 6.17
CA PRO A 42 -24.03 10.78 4.77
C PRO A 42 -22.50 10.64 4.68
N LEU A 43 -22.04 9.78 3.77
CA LEU A 43 -20.62 9.63 3.45
C LEU A 43 -19.99 11.02 3.26
N LYS A 44 -19.05 11.36 4.13
CA LYS A 44 -18.33 12.63 4.10
C LYS A 44 -16.84 12.37 4.02
N VAL A 45 -16.20 12.85 2.95
CA VAL A 45 -14.76 12.76 2.74
C VAL A 45 -14.21 14.17 2.49
N GLU A 46 -13.28 14.60 3.32
CA GLU A 46 -12.62 15.90 3.23
C GLU A 46 -11.11 15.71 3.08
N TRP A 47 -10.52 16.43 2.11
CA TRP A 47 -9.08 16.49 1.89
C TRP A 47 -8.64 17.95 1.95
N MET A 48 -7.92 18.32 3.01
CA MET A 48 -7.44 19.69 3.24
C MET A 48 -6.00 19.64 3.76
N GLU A 49 -5.11 20.45 3.18
CA GLU A 49 -3.71 20.59 3.63
C GLU A 49 -2.95 19.24 3.76
N GLY A 50 -3.22 18.28 2.88
CA GLY A 50 -2.58 16.97 2.93
C GLY A 50 -3.16 16.01 3.98
N ARG A 51 -4.31 16.35 4.58
CA ARG A 51 -4.99 15.57 5.60
C ARG A 51 -6.37 15.11 5.14
N LEU A 52 -6.64 13.82 5.37
CA LEU A 52 -7.85 13.10 5.02
C LEU A 52 -8.74 12.93 6.26
N SER A 53 -10.01 13.29 6.11
CA SER A 53 -11.07 13.01 7.08
C SER A 53 -12.18 12.23 6.39
N VAL A 54 -12.62 11.13 7.01
CA VAL A 54 -13.69 10.27 6.47
C VAL A 54 -14.69 9.98 7.56
N THR A 55 -15.97 10.16 7.25
CA THR A 55 -17.09 9.68 8.06
C THR A 55 -18.01 8.89 7.15
N ALA A 56 -18.21 7.61 7.48
CA ALA A 56 -19.07 6.70 6.73
C ALA A 56 -19.73 5.73 7.72
N GLU A 57 -21.01 5.42 7.51
CA GLU A 57 -21.79 4.53 8.36
C GLU A 57 -22.53 3.52 7.47
N GLU A 58 -22.20 2.23 7.64
CA GLU A 58 -22.62 1.10 6.80
C GLU A 58 -22.53 1.38 5.27
N THR A 59 -21.51 2.12 4.85
CA THR A 59 -21.29 2.48 3.45
C THR A 59 -20.43 1.41 2.78
N PRO A 60 -20.74 0.98 1.54
CA PRO A 60 -19.87 0.07 0.79
C PRO A 60 -18.43 0.61 0.71
N LEU A 61 -17.44 -0.20 1.09
CA LEU A 61 -16.04 0.21 1.14
C LEU A 61 -15.55 0.71 -0.22
N ALA A 62 -15.98 0.08 -1.31
CA ALA A 62 -15.70 0.55 -2.67
C ALA A 62 -16.12 2.01 -2.88
N GLN A 63 -17.30 2.40 -2.37
CA GLN A 63 -17.82 3.76 -2.50
C GLN A 63 -17.00 4.76 -1.66
N VAL A 64 -16.59 4.38 -0.45
CA VAL A 64 -15.72 5.21 0.39
C VAL A 64 -14.38 5.46 -0.31
N LEU A 65 -13.76 4.41 -0.85
CA LEU A 65 -12.47 4.49 -1.53
C LEU A 65 -12.55 5.25 -2.86
N GLN A 66 -13.66 5.14 -3.61
CA GLN A 66 -13.88 5.96 -4.81
C GLN A 66 -13.91 7.45 -4.48
N GLU A 67 -14.56 7.83 -3.38
CA GLU A 67 -14.66 9.22 -2.99
C GLU A 67 -13.31 9.75 -2.45
N VAL A 68 -12.56 8.93 -1.71
CA VAL A 68 -11.18 9.24 -1.32
C VAL A 68 -10.30 9.42 -2.56
N ALA A 69 -10.39 8.52 -3.54
CA ALA A 69 -9.68 8.63 -4.81
C ALA A 69 -10.01 9.94 -5.55
N ARG A 70 -11.28 10.30 -5.61
CA ARG A 70 -11.76 11.53 -6.24
C ARG A 70 -11.22 12.80 -5.58
N GLN A 71 -11.15 12.83 -4.25
CA GLN A 71 -10.72 14.01 -3.48
C GLN A 71 -9.20 14.16 -3.41
N THR A 72 -8.46 13.05 -3.46
CA THR A 72 -7.00 13.02 -3.22
C THR A 72 -6.18 12.86 -4.50
N GLY A 73 -6.82 12.46 -5.61
CA GLY A 73 -6.13 12.11 -6.86
C GLY A 73 -5.49 10.73 -6.85
N LEU A 74 -5.75 9.90 -5.83
CA LEU A 74 -5.30 8.51 -5.74
C LEU A 74 -5.94 7.69 -6.87
N GLU A 75 -5.13 6.95 -7.64
CA GLU A 75 -5.65 5.92 -8.55
C GLU A 75 -5.97 4.66 -7.74
N ALA A 76 -7.23 4.23 -7.70
CA ALA A 76 -7.65 3.00 -7.02
C ALA A 76 -8.14 1.95 -8.03
N ARG A 77 -7.59 0.73 -7.98
CA ARG A 77 -7.93 -0.39 -8.87
C ARG A 77 -8.43 -1.60 -8.08
N GLY A 78 -9.34 -2.38 -8.65
CA GLY A 78 -9.86 -3.60 -8.00
C GLY A 78 -11.05 -3.37 -7.06
N LEU A 79 -11.67 -2.18 -7.08
CA LEU A 79 -12.76 -1.79 -6.16
C LEU A 79 -14.05 -2.57 -6.41
N GLU A 80 -14.26 -3.07 -7.62
CA GLU A 80 -15.44 -3.83 -8.03
C GLU A 80 -15.68 -5.11 -7.22
N ARG A 81 -14.66 -5.60 -6.52
CA ARG A 81 -14.72 -6.79 -5.66
C ARG A 81 -15.06 -6.48 -4.20
N LEU A 82 -15.14 -5.21 -3.81
CA LEU A 82 -15.37 -4.77 -2.43
C LEU A 82 -16.84 -4.38 -2.19
N GLN A 83 -17.69 -5.38 -1.94
CA GLN A 83 -19.13 -5.18 -1.66
C GLN A 83 -19.47 -5.00 -0.18
N GLU A 84 -18.50 -5.18 0.71
CA GLU A 84 -18.71 -5.10 2.15
C GLU A 84 -18.94 -3.66 2.62
N LYS A 85 -19.84 -3.50 3.59
CA LYS A 85 -20.17 -2.22 4.20
C LYS A 85 -19.27 -1.96 5.40
N VAL A 86 -18.77 -0.74 5.51
CA VAL A 86 -17.90 -0.30 6.61
C VAL A 86 -18.50 0.90 7.32
N SER A 87 -18.32 0.93 8.64
CA SER A 87 -18.64 2.07 9.49
C SER A 87 -17.33 2.58 10.09
N VAL A 88 -16.90 3.77 9.67
CA VAL A 88 -15.59 4.33 9.99
C VAL A 88 -15.69 5.84 10.13
N ARG A 89 -15.06 6.35 11.19
CA ARG A 89 -14.94 7.78 11.45
C ARG A 89 -13.51 8.11 11.87
N PHE A 90 -12.88 9.01 11.13
CA PHE A 90 -11.61 9.61 11.50
C PHE A 90 -11.47 10.99 10.88
N SER A 91 -10.59 11.79 11.45
CA SER A 91 -10.33 13.15 10.98
C SER A 91 -8.84 13.43 11.01
N SER A 92 -8.38 14.24 10.07
CA SER A 92 -7.03 14.81 10.07
C SER A 92 -5.86 13.82 9.91
N LEU A 93 -6.09 12.65 9.30
CA LEU A 93 -5.03 11.64 9.07
C LEU A 93 -4.25 11.91 7.78
N SER A 94 -3.02 11.43 7.65
CA SER A 94 -2.38 11.40 6.34
C SER A 94 -3.14 10.46 5.38
N LEU A 95 -2.96 10.63 4.08
CA LEU A 95 -3.59 9.75 3.08
C LEU A 95 -3.23 8.27 3.33
N ARG A 96 -1.97 7.99 3.67
CA ARG A 96 -1.47 6.63 3.92
C ARG A 96 -2.15 6.01 5.14
N GLU A 97 -2.22 6.73 6.26
CA GLU A 97 -2.86 6.26 7.50
C GLU A 97 -4.37 6.09 7.32
N GLY A 98 -5.01 7.03 6.62
CA GLY A 98 -6.44 6.94 6.30
C GLY A 98 -6.76 5.71 5.45
N LEU A 99 -5.93 5.40 4.44
CA LEU A 99 -6.07 4.19 3.62
C LEU A 99 -5.81 2.92 4.43
N GLN A 100 -4.76 2.89 5.28
CA GLN A 100 -4.51 1.76 6.19
C GLN A 100 -5.72 1.47 7.08
N LYS A 101 -6.35 2.51 7.61
CA LYS A 101 -7.54 2.38 8.47
C LYS A 101 -8.77 1.89 7.70
N LEU A 102 -8.97 2.35 6.47
CA LEU A 102 -10.08 1.91 5.61
C LEU A 102 -9.91 0.47 5.12
N LEU A 103 -8.67 0.04 4.91
CA LEU A 103 -8.34 -1.23 4.26
C LEU A 103 -7.87 -2.31 5.22
N ALA A 104 -7.98 -2.10 6.54
CA ALA A 104 -7.50 -3.04 7.56
C ALA A 104 -7.99 -4.49 7.37
N TYR A 105 -9.15 -4.68 6.74
CA TYR A 105 -9.81 -5.97 6.51
C TYR A 105 -9.58 -6.57 5.12
N VAL A 106 -8.87 -5.86 4.25
CA VAL A 106 -8.64 -6.23 2.85
C VAL A 106 -7.15 -6.38 2.62
N ASN A 107 -6.72 -7.35 1.80
CA ASN A 107 -5.34 -7.37 1.34
C ASN A 107 -5.13 -6.28 0.28
N TYR A 108 -4.18 -5.38 0.51
CA TYR A 108 -3.91 -4.28 -0.41
C TYR A 108 -2.42 -3.98 -0.51
N VAL A 109 -2.05 -3.35 -1.62
CA VAL A 109 -0.72 -2.84 -1.89
C VAL A 109 -0.86 -1.37 -2.30
N ILE A 110 -0.09 -0.48 -1.66
CA ILE A 110 0.01 0.92 -2.08
C ILE A 110 1.30 1.04 -2.89
N LEU A 111 1.17 1.32 -4.18
CA LEU A 111 2.27 1.59 -5.09
C LEU A 111 2.45 3.10 -5.21
N GLU A 112 3.67 3.61 -5.17
CA GLU A 112 3.93 5.02 -5.44
C GLU A 112 4.32 5.21 -6.91
N LYS A 113 3.48 5.92 -7.66
CA LYS A 113 3.74 6.29 -9.05
C LYS A 113 4.44 7.64 -9.08
N LYS A 114 5.73 7.65 -9.40
CA LYS A 114 6.47 8.89 -9.67
C LYS A 114 6.00 9.46 -11.02
N SER A 115 5.45 10.67 -11.01
CA SER A 115 5.25 11.43 -12.24
C SER A 115 6.57 12.02 -12.74
N PHE A 116 6.62 12.34 -14.04
CA PHE A 116 7.81 12.92 -14.69
C PHE A 116 8.17 14.33 -14.16
N GLN A 117 7.27 14.97 -13.41
CA GLN A 117 7.48 16.28 -12.77
C GLN A 117 7.92 16.19 -11.30
N GLY A 118 8.13 14.99 -10.76
CA GLY A 118 8.58 14.78 -9.38
C GLY A 118 7.47 14.60 -8.36
N ASP A 119 6.21 14.82 -8.73
CA ASP A 119 5.06 14.54 -7.87
C ASP A 119 4.79 13.03 -7.83
N THR A 120 4.93 12.42 -6.65
CA THR A 120 4.53 11.03 -6.38
C THR A 120 3.04 10.96 -6.13
N GLN A 121 2.30 10.26 -6.98
CA GLN A 121 0.90 9.93 -6.73
C GLN A 121 0.82 8.48 -6.21
N PRO A 122 0.23 8.24 -5.04
CA PRO A 122 -0.05 6.88 -4.62
C PRO A 122 -1.09 6.25 -5.57
N VAL A 123 -0.89 4.97 -5.86
CA VAL A 123 -1.78 4.08 -6.61
C VAL A 123 -2.12 2.94 -5.66
N LEU A 124 -3.39 2.83 -5.31
CA LEU A 124 -3.88 1.76 -4.46
C LEU A 124 -4.31 0.57 -5.32
N VAL A 125 -3.65 -0.57 -5.12
CA VAL A 125 -3.98 -1.85 -5.76
C VAL A 125 -4.53 -2.80 -4.70
N LEU A 126 -5.72 -3.35 -4.95
CA LEU A 126 -6.37 -4.27 -4.02
C LEU A 126 -6.20 -5.71 -4.49
N ALA A 127 -5.52 -6.52 -3.68
CA ALA A 127 -5.37 -7.95 -3.93
C ALA A 127 -6.59 -8.67 -3.35
N SER A 128 -7.31 -9.44 -4.17
CA SER A 128 -8.51 -10.13 -3.70
C SER A 128 -8.14 -11.26 -2.74
N GLY A 129 -8.31 -11.01 -1.45
CA GLY A 129 -8.17 -11.99 -0.38
C GLY A 129 -8.62 -11.38 0.95
N ARG A 130 -9.57 -12.03 1.64
CA ARG A 130 -10.00 -11.64 2.98
C ARG A 130 -8.90 -11.95 3.99
N ARG A 131 -8.72 -11.08 4.99
CA ARG A 131 -8.22 -11.52 6.31
C ARG A 131 -9.39 -12.11 7.09
N THR A 132 -9.36 -13.39 7.42
CA THR A 132 -10.30 -13.96 8.39
C THR A 132 -9.80 -13.74 9.81
N THR A 133 -10.64 -13.19 10.69
CA THR A 133 -11.00 -13.67 12.06
C THR A 133 -11.59 -12.50 12.89
N PRO A 134 -12.08 -12.76 14.13
CA PRO A 134 -13.46 -13.05 14.50
C PRO A 134 -14.27 -11.80 14.91
N SER A 135 -15.60 -11.94 14.92
CA SER A 135 -16.54 -10.95 15.44
C SER A 135 -16.33 -10.65 16.93
N THR A 136 -16.15 -9.39 17.29
CA THR A 136 -16.79 -8.83 18.49
C THR A 136 -16.86 -7.32 18.34
N GLY A 137 -18.06 -6.77 18.52
CA GLY A 137 -18.25 -5.34 18.54
C GLY A 137 -17.56 -4.74 19.75
N GLU A 138 -16.70 -3.77 19.53
CA GLU A 138 -16.35 -2.81 20.55
C GLU A 138 -16.57 -1.40 20.03
N ARG A 139 -17.38 -0.72 20.82
CA ARG A 139 -17.81 0.66 20.76
C ARG A 139 -16.59 1.57 20.68
N GLY A 140 -16.72 2.62 19.88
CA GLY A 140 -15.62 3.47 19.47
C GLY A 140 -14.81 4.05 20.63
N GLU A 141 -13.50 3.89 20.52
CA GLU A 141 -12.52 4.77 21.11
C GLU A 141 -11.72 5.44 19.99
N LYS A 142 -11.45 6.73 20.20
CA LYS A 142 -10.65 7.60 19.34
C LYS A 142 -9.31 6.94 19.02
N PRO A 143 -8.76 7.13 17.80
CA PRO A 143 -7.34 6.89 17.58
C PRO A 143 -6.58 8.02 18.28
N GLU A 144 -6.11 7.77 19.50
CA GLU A 144 -4.94 8.48 20.01
C GLU A 144 -3.72 7.83 19.34
N GLU A 145 -2.87 8.63 18.70
CA GLU A 145 -1.56 8.18 18.23
C GLU A 145 -0.73 7.81 19.47
N ASP A 146 -0.55 6.51 19.71
CA ASP A 146 0.02 5.97 20.95
C ASP A 146 1.54 6.19 21.05
N PRO A 147 2.06 6.98 22.01
CA PRO A 147 3.49 7.04 22.33
C PRO A 147 4.04 5.73 22.95
N VAL A 148 3.19 4.73 23.19
CA VAL A 148 3.54 3.43 23.79
C VAL A 148 4.33 2.53 22.83
N VAL A 149 4.15 2.66 21.50
CA VAL A 149 4.79 1.76 20.52
C VAL A 149 6.29 2.02 20.40
N GLU A 150 6.72 3.29 20.38
CA GLU A 150 8.16 3.64 20.37
C GLU A 150 8.84 3.27 21.69
N GLU A 151 8.16 3.46 22.82
CA GLU A 151 8.70 3.08 24.13
C GLU A 151 8.87 1.55 24.27
N ASP A 152 7.93 0.77 23.72
CA ASP A 152 7.97 -0.69 23.69
C ASP A 152 9.04 -1.24 22.72
N GLN A 153 9.21 -0.63 21.55
CA GLN A 153 10.31 -0.94 20.63
C GLN A 153 11.68 -0.65 21.28
N GLY A 154 11.85 0.53 21.90
CA GLY A 154 13.09 0.92 22.58
C GLY A 154 13.47 -0.04 23.71
N ARG A 155 12.48 -0.50 24.50
CA ARG A 155 12.69 -1.53 25.54
C ARG A 155 13.15 -2.86 24.95
N ARG A 156 12.53 -3.33 23.84
CA ARG A 156 12.96 -4.55 23.14
C ARG A 156 14.38 -4.43 22.60
N LEU A 157 14.73 -3.32 21.97
CA LEU A 157 16.08 -3.09 21.44
C LEU A 157 17.12 -3.09 22.57
N ALA A 158 16.84 -2.41 23.68
CA ALA A 158 17.72 -2.42 24.85
C ALA A 158 17.92 -3.84 25.42
N ALA A 159 16.87 -4.66 25.44
CA ALA A 159 16.96 -6.06 25.85
C ALA A 159 17.83 -6.90 24.91
N LEU A 160 17.81 -6.65 23.59
CA LEU A 160 18.70 -7.34 22.64
C LEU A 160 20.17 -7.02 22.90
N TYR A 161 20.52 -5.74 23.09
CA TYR A 161 21.89 -5.36 23.41
C TYR A 161 22.37 -5.95 24.75
N ALA A 162 21.48 -6.04 25.75
CA ALA A 162 21.78 -6.71 27.00
C ALA A 162 22.01 -8.21 26.82
N SER A 163 21.24 -8.87 25.94
CA SER A 163 21.37 -10.30 25.62
C SER A 163 22.74 -10.62 25.04
N VAL A 164 23.30 -9.73 24.21
CA VAL A 164 24.66 -9.86 23.67
C VAL A 164 25.71 -9.86 24.79
N GLN A 165 25.57 -8.97 25.78
CA GLN A 165 26.51 -8.91 26.92
C GLN A 165 26.43 -10.16 27.80
N GLN A 166 25.28 -10.82 27.83
CA GLN A 166 25.03 -12.04 28.59
C GLN A 166 25.39 -13.31 27.80
N GLY A 167 25.69 -13.19 26.50
CA GLY A 167 25.93 -14.34 25.61
C GLY A 167 24.66 -15.14 25.29
N ASP A 168 23.47 -14.54 25.44
CA ASP A 168 22.19 -15.20 25.17
C ASP A 168 21.85 -15.15 23.68
N SER A 169 22.35 -16.15 22.93
CA SER A 169 22.02 -16.31 21.51
C SER A 169 20.59 -16.79 21.26
N GLU A 170 19.88 -17.29 22.26
CA GLU A 170 18.49 -17.77 22.11
C GLU A 170 17.53 -16.58 22.04
N ALA A 171 17.73 -15.58 22.91
CA ALA A 171 16.98 -14.33 22.86
C ALA A 171 17.12 -13.61 21.50
N LEU A 172 18.33 -13.59 20.94
CA LEU A 172 18.56 -13.02 19.61
C LEU A 172 17.87 -13.82 18.50
N GLN A 173 17.94 -15.15 18.54
CA GLN A 173 17.26 -16.00 17.54
C GLN A 173 15.75 -15.82 17.57
N LYS A 174 15.16 -15.70 18.77
CA LYS A 174 13.73 -15.44 18.92
C LYS A 174 13.34 -14.08 18.33
N ALA A 175 14.19 -13.07 18.49
CA ALA A 175 13.96 -11.72 18.00
C ALA A 175 14.08 -11.57 16.48
N LEU A 176 14.66 -12.54 15.77
CA LEU A 176 14.61 -12.60 14.29
C LEU A 176 13.19 -12.67 13.74
N PHE A 177 12.23 -13.10 14.56
CA PHE A 177 10.82 -13.24 14.21
C PHE A 177 9.92 -12.30 15.04
N ASP A 178 10.49 -11.19 15.55
CA ASP A 178 9.71 -10.16 16.22
C ASP A 178 8.65 -9.55 15.27
N ARG A 179 7.63 -8.90 15.80
CA ARG A 179 6.65 -8.18 14.96
C ARG A 179 7.22 -6.93 14.31
N ASP A 180 8.29 -6.38 14.90
CA ASP A 180 8.92 -5.14 14.49
C ASP A 180 10.16 -5.40 13.64
N GLN A 181 10.17 -4.88 12.41
CA GLN A 181 11.26 -5.07 11.45
C GLN A 181 12.60 -4.50 11.94
N VAL A 182 12.60 -3.42 12.73
CA VAL A 182 13.83 -2.84 13.29
C VAL A 182 14.42 -3.78 14.33
N VAL A 183 13.57 -4.41 15.15
CA VAL A 183 14.00 -5.41 16.13
C VAL A 183 14.55 -6.66 15.44
N GLN A 184 13.89 -7.14 14.38
CA GLN A 184 14.37 -8.26 13.55
C GLN A 184 15.75 -7.98 12.94
N ALA A 185 15.90 -6.82 12.27
CA ALA A 185 17.15 -6.40 11.65
C ALA A 185 18.27 -6.27 12.67
N THR A 186 17.99 -5.65 13.82
CA THR A 186 18.97 -5.50 14.91
C THR A 186 19.38 -6.86 15.46
N ALA A 187 18.43 -7.77 15.69
CA ALA A 187 18.72 -9.12 16.17
C ALA A 187 19.64 -9.89 15.20
N TYR A 188 19.36 -9.78 13.90
CA TYR A 188 20.20 -10.38 12.87
C TYR A 188 21.61 -9.77 12.84
N GLU A 189 21.73 -8.45 12.86
CA GLU A 189 23.04 -7.78 12.89
C GLU A 189 23.86 -8.19 14.13
N LEU A 190 23.21 -8.33 15.28
CA LEU A 190 23.88 -8.76 16.52
C LEU A 190 24.33 -10.22 16.44
N LEU A 191 23.52 -11.11 15.88
CA LEU A 191 23.91 -12.51 15.62
C LEU A 191 25.04 -12.60 14.61
N ALA A 192 24.94 -11.87 13.50
CA ALA A 192 25.95 -11.88 12.44
C ALA A 192 27.29 -11.31 12.92
N LYS A 193 27.28 -10.34 13.83
CA LYS A 193 28.52 -9.84 14.48
C LYS A 193 29.20 -10.90 15.35
N GLN A 194 28.44 -11.84 15.93
CA GLN A 194 28.99 -12.94 16.71
C GLN A 194 29.46 -14.08 15.81
N ASP A 195 28.62 -14.48 14.86
CA ASP A 195 28.86 -15.58 13.93
C ASP A 195 27.99 -15.38 12.66
N PRO A 196 28.57 -14.85 11.57
CA PRO A 196 27.84 -14.61 10.31
C PRO A 196 27.25 -15.88 9.71
N GLU A 197 28.00 -16.99 9.75
CA GLU A 197 27.57 -18.26 9.15
C GLU A 197 26.38 -18.83 9.90
N LYS A 198 26.42 -18.80 11.24
CA LYS A 198 25.30 -19.24 12.07
C LYS A 198 24.07 -18.36 11.90
N ALA A 199 24.23 -17.04 11.80
CA ALA A 199 23.11 -16.12 11.58
C ALA A 199 22.37 -16.43 10.26
N VAL A 200 23.12 -16.64 9.18
CA VAL A 200 22.56 -17.06 7.88
C VAL A 200 21.92 -18.44 7.98
N ALA A 201 22.57 -19.42 8.64
CA ALA A 201 22.04 -20.77 8.80
C ALA A 201 20.70 -20.80 9.55
N VAL A 202 20.53 -19.99 10.59
CA VAL A 202 19.25 -19.88 11.32
C VAL A 202 18.13 -19.40 10.40
N LEU A 203 18.38 -18.40 9.55
CA LEU A 203 17.38 -17.92 8.60
C LEU A 203 17.10 -18.95 7.50
N LEU A 204 18.12 -19.65 7.00
CA LEU A 204 17.94 -20.71 6.00
C LEU A 204 17.14 -21.92 6.51
N GLU A 205 17.18 -22.21 7.81
CA GLU A 205 16.26 -23.20 8.39
C GLU A 205 14.85 -22.63 8.56
N ALA A 206 14.74 -21.35 8.91
CA ALA A 206 13.44 -20.70 9.05
C ALA A 206 12.68 -20.55 7.72
N THR A 207 13.38 -20.46 6.58
CA THR A 207 12.75 -20.53 5.24
C THR A 207 12.11 -21.89 4.94
N LYS A 208 12.34 -22.92 5.78
CA LYS A 208 11.72 -24.25 5.67
C LYS A 208 10.62 -24.49 6.73
N SER A 209 10.26 -23.47 7.50
CA SER A 209 9.23 -23.58 8.53
C SER A 209 7.86 -23.98 7.96
N ASP A 210 7.08 -24.74 8.72
CA ASP A 210 5.68 -25.06 8.38
C ASP A 210 4.79 -23.81 8.35
N GLN A 211 5.21 -22.72 9.02
CA GLN A 211 4.47 -21.47 9.08
C GLN A 211 4.89 -20.53 7.93
N PRO A 212 3.99 -20.15 6.99
CA PRO A 212 4.35 -19.30 5.86
C PRO A 212 4.82 -17.91 6.30
N GLY A 213 4.28 -17.38 7.41
CA GLY A 213 4.73 -16.11 7.98
C GLY A 213 6.21 -16.14 8.42
N THR A 214 6.65 -17.25 9.01
CA THR A 214 8.06 -17.45 9.40
C THR A 214 8.95 -17.58 8.17
N ARG A 215 8.51 -18.34 7.16
CA ARG A 215 9.26 -18.47 5.89
C ARG A 215 9.45 -17.10 5.22
N LEU A 216 8.37 -16.31 5.14
CA LEU A 216 8.39 -14.97 4.57
C LEU A 216 9.33 -14.03 5.33
N GLN A 217 9.24 -13.97 6.65
CA GLN A 217 10.11 -13.13 7.48
C GLN A 217 11.59 -13.50 7.30
N ALA A 218 11.91 -14.80 7.32
CA ALA A 218 13.27 -15.27 7.11
C ALA A 218 13.80 -14.88 5.73
N LEU A 219 12.97 -15.04 4.70
CA LEU A 219 13.32 -14.70 3.33
C LEU A 219 13.54 -13.20 3.14
N GLN A 220 12.68 -12.37 3.74
CA GLN A 220 12.82 -10.91 3.76
C GLN A 220 14.12 -10.47 4.41
N LEU A 221 14.43 -11.05 5.57
CA LEU A 221 15.63 -10.69 6.31
C LEU A 221 16.90 -11.15 5.57
N LEU A 222 16.90 -12.33 4.96
CA LEU A 222 18.00 -12.81 4.12
C LEU A 222 18.27 -11.88 2.93
N ASP A 223 17.22 -11.43 2.23
CA ASP A 223 17.37 -10.55 1.06
C ASP A 223 17.82 -9.13 1.45
N GLN A 224 17.32 -8.59 2.57
CA GLN A 224 17.63 -7.22 3.03
C GLN A 224 18.96 -7.10 3.78
N SER A 225 19.44 -8.17 4.40
CA SER A 225 20.53 -8.09 5.39
C SER A 225 21.89 -7.66 4.83
N GLY A 226 22.11 -7.70 3.51
CA GLY A 226 23.38 -7.35 2.84
C GLY A 226 24.62 -8.17 3.26
N GLN A 227 24.49 -8.98 4.32
CA GLN A 227 25.50 -9.84 4.93
C GLN A 227 25.41 -11.27 4.39
N ALA A 228 24.22 -11.71 3.98
CA ALA A 228 24.09 -12.95 3.23
C ALA A 228 24.82 -12.79 1.90
N GLU A 229 25.71 -13.73 1.57
CA GLU A 229 26.30 -13.75 0.24
C GLU A 229 25.17 -13.69 -0.80
N GLY A 230 25.32 -12.86 -1.83
CA GLY A 230 24.27 -12.65 -2.83
C GLY A 230 23.78 -13.95 -3.49
N ARG A 231 24.59 -15.02 -3.46
CA ARG A 231 24.21 -16.37 -3.90
C ARG A 231 23.30 -17.11 -2.93
N VAL A 232 23.48 -16.96 -1.62
CA VAL A 232 22.64 -17.60 -0.60
C VAL A 232 21.23 -17.02 -0.66
N ALA A 233 21.11 -15.69 -0.66
CA ALA A 233 19.82 -15.01 -0.81
C ALA A 233 19.14 -15.41 -2.14
N LEU A 234 19.90 -15.43 -3.25
CA LEU A 234 19.37 -15.85 -4.55
C LEU A 234 18.85 -17.29 -4.54
N SER A 235 19.58 -18.23 -3.91
CA SER A 235 19.16 -19.63 -3.81
C SER A 235 17.90 -19.80 -2.95
N ALA A 236 17.78 -19.03 -1.87
CA ALA A 236 16.59 -19.03 -1.03
C ALA A 236 15.37 -18.49 -1.80
N LEU A 237 15.55 -17.39 -2.54
CA LEU A 237 14.52 -16.81 -3.40
C LEU A 237 14.10 -17.76 -4.53
N ASP A 238 15.04 -18.44 -5.19
CA ASP A 238 14.72 -19.44 -6.22
C ASP A 238 13.87 -20.58 -5.65
N SER A 239 14.23 -21.08 -4.46
CA SER A 239 13.45 -22.12 -3.78
C SER A 239 12.03 -21.63 -3.46
N ALA A 240 11.91 -20.37 -3.00
CA ALA A 240 10.64 -19.76 -2.63
C ALA A 240 9.70 -19.48 -3.82
N LEU A 241 10.20 -19.43 -5.06
CA LEU A 241 9.32 -19.40 -6.24
C LEU A 241 8.43 -20.65 -6.36
N GLY A 242 8.81 -21.76 -5.74
CA GLY A 242 8.05 -23.01 -5.68
C GLY A 242 7.23 -23.20 -4.41
N ASP A 243 7.16 -22.22 -3.52
CA ASP A 243 6.49 -22.32 -2.21
C ASP A 243 4.97 -22.59 -2.34
N GLU A 244 4.34 -23.32 -1.43
CA GLU A 244 2.89 -23.54 -1.50
C GLU A 244 2.06 -22.28 -1.20
N ASP A 245 2.62 -21.33 -0.44
CA ASP A 245 1.98 -20.09 -0.05
C ASP A 245 2.22 -19.00 -1.10
N VAL A 246 1.12 -18.46 -1.63
CA VAL A 246 1.14 -17.43 -2.68
C VAL A 246 1.84 -16.14 -2.26
N THR A 247 1.87 -15.82 -0.96
CA THR A 247 2.55 -14.63 -0.43
C THR A 247 4.06 -14.82 -0.47
N VAL A 248 4.53 -16.02 -0.10
CA VAL A 248 5.95 -16.37 -0.14
C VAL A 248 6.45 -16.42 -1.58
N LYS A 249 5.72 -17.10 -2.48
CA LYS A 249 6.02 -17.10 -3.92
C LYS A 249 6.08 -15.68 -4.51
N GLY A 250 5.08 -14.86 -4.20
CA GLY A 250 4.97 -13.50 -4.72
C GLY A 250 6.11 -12.60 -4.26
N TYR A 251 6.49 -12.71 -2.98
CA TYR A 251 7.67 -12.02 -2.47
C TYR A 251 8.94 -12.46 -3.20
N ALA A 252 9.13 -13.76 -3.41
CA ALA A 252 10.29 -14.28 -4.13
C ALA A 252 10.41 -13.72 -5.56
N ALA A 253 9.30 -13.70 -6.30
CA ALA A 253 9.26 -13.13 -7.64
C ALA A 253 9.60 -11.62 -7.63
N GLN A 254 9.02 -10.85 -6.70
CA GLN A 254 9.29 -9.43 -6.57
C GLN A 254 10.77 -9.16 -6.26
N ALA A 255 11.33 -9.85 -5.26
CA ALA A 255 12.73 -9.67 -4.85
C ALA A 255 13.70 -10.03 -5.99
N LEU A 256 13.46 -11.12 -6.72
CA LEU A 256 14.28 -11.49 -7.88
C LEU A 256 14.24 -10.42 -8.98
N VAL A 257 13.08 -9.80 -9.22
CA VAL A 257 12.95 -8.71 -10.19
C VAL A 257 13.75 -7.48 -9.74
N GLU A 258 13.66 -7.13 -8.46
CA GLU A 258 14.37 -5.98 -7.88
C GLU A 258 15.88 -6.15 -7.94
N ARG A 259 16.37 -7.38 -7.74
CA ARG A 259 17.79 -7.73 -7.91
C ARG A 259 18.26 -7.53 -9.35
N GLY A 260 17.44 -7.89 -10.33
CA GLY A 260 17.67 -7.62 -11.76
C GLY A 260 18.95 -8.24 -12.34
N THR A 261 19.61 -9.17 -11.62
CA THR A 261 20.82 -9.83 -12.10
C THR A 261 20.47 -10.86 -13.18
N PRO A 262 21.37 -11.19 -14.12
CA PRO A 262 21.12 -12.21 -15.13
C PRO A 262 20.66 -13.54 -14.54
N GLU A 263 21.24 -13.95 -13.40
CA GLU A 263 20.86 -15.18 -12.69
C GLU A 263 19.43 -15.08 -12.13
N ALA A 264 19.07 -13.95 -11.50
CA ALA A 264 17.70 -13.73 -11.00
C ALA A 264 16.67 -13.77 -12.14
N MET A 265 17.01 -13.23 -13.30
CA MET A 265 16.15 -13.29 -14.48
C MET A 265 15.97 -14.72 -15.00
N VAL A 266 16.98 -15.60 -14.90
CA VAL A 266 16.83 -17.02 -15.25
C VAL A 266 15.81 -17.72 -14.35
N HIS A 267 15.84 -17.43 -13.05
CA HIS A 267 14.87 -17.98 -12.09
C HIS A 267 13.44 -17.51 -12.37
N LEU A 268 13.25 -16.21 -12.63
CA LEU A 268 11.95 -15.65 -13.03
C LEU A 268 11.43 -16.23 -14.35
N TYR A 269 12.32 -16.48 -15.32
CA TYR A 269 11.91 -17.11 -16.57
C TYR A 269 11.34 -18.51 -16.36
N ARG A 270 11.86 -19.28 -15.39
CA ARG A 270 11.28 -20.57 -15.00
C ARG A 270 9.92 -20.41 -14.34
N ALA A 271 9.72 -19.37 -13.53
CA ALA A 271 8.44 -19.07 -12.88
C ALA A 271 7.30 -18.76 -13.88
N LEU A 272 7.63 -18.31 -15.10
CA LEU A 272 6.66 -18.22 -16.22
C LEU A 272 6.14 -19.57 -16.72
N HIS A 273 6.59 -20.69 -16.16
CA HIS A 273 6.14 -22.04 -16.49
C HIS A 273 5.53 -22.74 -15.26
N ASP A 274 5.23 -21.99 -14.19
CA ASP A 274 4.55 -22.53 -13.01
C ASP A 274 3.17 -23.08 -13.40
N PRO A 275 2.73 -24.23 -12.84
CA PRO A 275 1.44 -24.82 -13.15
C PRO A 275 0.26 -23.88 -12.87
N ASP A 276 0.35 -22.99 -11.88
CA ASP A 276 -0.70 -22.04 -11.53
C ASP A 276 -0.68 -20.80 -12.46
N PRO A 277 -1.70 -20.61 -13.33
CA PRO A 277 -1.77 -19.44 -14.19
C PRO A 277 -1.86 -18.13 -13.41
N SER A 278 -2.44 -18.11 -12.20
CA SER A 278 -2.51 -16.91 -11.38
C SER A 278 -1.11 -16.46 -10.92
N PHE A 279 -0.25 -17.40 -10.54
CA PHE A 279 1.14 -17.07 -10.25
C PHE A 279 1.92 -16.64 -11.51
N ARG A 280 1.70 -17.28 -12.66
CA ARG A 280 2.31 -16.82 -13.93
C ARG A 280 1.91 -15.39 -14.29
N MET A 281 0.64 -15.02 -14.09
CA MET A 281 0.18 -13.64 -14.28
C MET A 281 0.88 -12.66 -13.32
N MET A 282 1.10 -13.05 -12.06
CA MET A 282 1.87 -12.25 -11.11
C MET A 282 3.30 -12.05 -11.59
N VAL A 283 3.97 -13.10 -12.08
CA VAL A 283 5.32 -13.00 -12.66
C VAL A 283 5.33 -12.02 -13.84
N VAL A 284 4.35 -12.11 -14.75
CA VAL A 284 4.18 -11.17 -15.88
C VAL A 284 4.01 -9.73 -15.39
N GLU A 285 3.26 -9.52 -14.32
CA GLU A 285 3.03 -8.20 -13.75
C GLU A 285 4.30 -7.62 -13.10
N VAL A 286 5.03 -8.40 -12.29
CA VAL A 286 6.24 -7.89 -11.61
C VAL A 286 7.37 -7.59 -12.58
N VAL A 287 7.50 -8.34 -13.69
CA VAL A 287 8.51 -8.05 -14.72
C VAL A 287 8.11 -6.89 -15.63
N ALA A 288 6.84 -6.46 -15.61
CA ALA A 288 6.38 -5.34 -16.40
C ALA A 288 7.07 -4.03 -15.96
N GLY A 289 7.46 -3.20 -16.94
CA GLY A 289 8.18 -1.95 -16.67
C GLY A 289 9.66 -2.11 -16.31
N LYS A 290 10.21 -3.33 -16.35
CA LYS A 290 11.65 -3.58 -16.22
C LYS A 290 12.27 -3.78 -17.60
N GLU A 291 13.44 -3.20 -17.82
CA GLU A 291 14.16 -3.32 -19.11
C GLU A 291 14.39 -4.79 -19.50
N GLN A 292 14.75 -5.61 -18.51
CA GLN A 292 14.99 -7.05 -18.66
C GLN A 292 13.70 -7.86 -18.81
N GLY A 293 12.55 -7.31 -18.43
CA GLY A 293 11.25 -7.99 -18.46
C GLY A 293 10.64 -8.11 -19.86
N ARG A 294 11.10 -7.33 -20.84
CA ARG A 294 10.52 -7.36 -22.20
C ARG A 294 10.58 -8.74 -22.86
N GLN A 295 11.69 -9.46 -22.72
CA GLN A 295 11.84 -10.81 -23.30
C GLN A 295 10.90 -11.82 -22.63
N MET A 296 10.69 -11.67 -21.32
CA MET A 296 9.74 -12.47 -20.54
C MET A 296 8.29 -12.21 -20.96
N LEU A 297 7.91 -10.94 -21.14
CA LEU A 297 6.59 -10.58 -21.67
C LEU A 297 6.38 -11.16 -23.07
N GLN A 298 7.40 -11.12 -23.94
CA GLN A 298 7.32 -11.73 -25.28
C GLN A 298 7.14 -13.25 -25.22
N ALA A 299 7.77 -13.94 -24.26
CA ALA A 299 7.56 -15.36 -24.05
C ALA A 299 6.13 -15.64 -23.58
N ALA A 300 5.60 -14.85 -22.64
CA ALA A 300 4.26 -15.00 -22.09
C ALA A 300 3.12 -14.80 -23.11
N LEU A 301 3.37 -14.17 -24.26
CA LEU A 301 2.41 -14.13 -25.38
C LEU A 301 2.07 -15.51 -25.95
N ARG A 302 2.89 -16.53 -25.68
CA ARG A 302 2.70 -17.92 -26.13
C ARG A 302 2.20 -18.83 -25.00
N ASP A 303 1.83 -18.28 -23.85
CA ASP A 303 1.30 -19.05 -22.73
C ASP A 303 0.00 -19.78 -23.13
N ASP A 304 -0.22 -20.97 -22.60
CA ASP A 304 -1.44 -21.76 -22.87
C ASP A 304 -2.70 -21.08 -22.31
N ASN A 305 -2.56 -20.30 -21.23
CA ASN A 305 -3.65 -19.57 -20.59
C ASN A 305 -3.88 -18.19 -21.25
N GLU A 306 -5.13 -17.93 -21.66
CA GLU A 306 -5.52 -16.69 -22.33
C GLU A 306 -5.33 -15.42 -21.49
N ALA A 307 -5.54 -15.51 -20.18
CA ALA A 307 -5.38 -14.35 -19.28
C ALA A 307 -3.91 -13.95 -19.16
N VAL A 308 -2.98 -14.93 -19.12
CA VAL A 308 -1.54 -14.68 -19.14
C VAL A 308 -1.12 -14.01 -20.46
N ARG A 309 -1.58 -14.54 -21.60
CA ARG A 309 -1.30 -13.94 -22.93
C ARG A 309 -1.81 -12.50 -23.03
N SER A 310 -3.03 -12.26 -22.56
CA SER A 310 -3.68 -10.94 -22.62
C SER A 310 -2.96 -9.93 -21.74
N MET A 311 -2.54 -10.33 -20.54
CA MET A 311 -1.74 -9.49 -19.63
C MET A 311 -0.39 -9.13 -20.26
N ALA A 312 0.29 -10.10 -20.85
CA ALA A 312 1.57 -9.87 -21.53
C ALA A 312 1.43 -8.89 -22.72
N ALA A 313 0.37 -9.02 -23.52
CA ALA A 313 0.08 -8.12 -24.63
C ALA A 313 -0.19 -6.69 -24.14
N PHE A 314 -1.00 -6.54 -23.09
CA PHE A 314 -1.29 -5.24 -22.47
C PHE A 314 -0.01 -4.51 -22.03
N TRP A 315 0.88 -5.20 -21.31
CA TRP A 315 2.12 -4.59 -20.83
C TRP A 315 3.11 -4.25 -21.96
N LEU A 316 3.17 -5.06 -23.02
CA LEU A 316 4.01 -4.77 -24.19
C LEU A 316 3.49 -3.56 -24.98
N GLU A 317 2.18 -3.43 -25.16
CA GLU A 317 1.56 -2.27 -25.79
C GLU A 317 1.88 -1.00 -24.99
N ARG A 318 1.66 -1.04 -23.68
CA ARG A 318 1.94 0.09 -22.78
C ARG A 318 3.40 0.52 -22.83
N ALA A 319 4.34 -0.43 -22.75
CA ALA A 319 5.77 -0.15 -22.83
C ALA A 319 6.21 0.41 -24.20
N SER A 320 5.41 0.20 -25.26
CA SER A 320 5.65 0.81 -26.58
C SER A 320 5.10 2.24 -26.68
N ALA A 321 3.99 2.52 -25.99
CA ALA A 321 3.39 3.85 -25.91
C ALA A 321 4.26 4.83 -25.09
N GLU A 322 4.92 4.35 -24.03
CA GLU A 322 5.81 5.18 -23.18
C GLU A 322 7.14 5.57 -23.85
N ARG A 323 7.49 4.97 -24.99
CA ARG A 323 8.70 5.31 -25.78
C ARG A 323 8.46 6.30 -26.92
N ARG A 324 7.20 6.66 -27.20
CA ARG A 324 6.81 7.59 -28.26
C ARG A 324 6.59 8.98 -27.69
#